data_AF-A0A7V5XDJ6-F1
#
_entry.id   AF-A0A7V5XDJ6-F1
#
_cell.length_a   1.000
_cell.length_b   1.000
_cell.length_c   1.000
_cell.angle_alpha   90.00
_cell.angle_beta   90.00
_cell.angle_gamma   90.00
#
_symmetry.space_group_name_H-M   'P 1'
#
loop_
_entity.id
_entity.type
_entity.pdbx_description
1 polymer ?
#
loop_
_entity_poly.entity_id
_entity_poly.type
_entity_poly.pdbx_seq_one_letter_code
_entity_poly.pdbx_strand_id
1 'polypeptide(L)'
;LGLAMRFYLEKLRLLAVPRVGAVLVIVVMLMLGISIVSHRLGFETGLSVALFPMVILAMTVERMSVVWEERGSSEAIQQGLGSLLVAACCYLVMDAPLVRHLVFVFPESLLIILAVMVLLGRYTGYRLTELRRFREFRDRGGQA
;
A
#
# COMPACT_ATOMS: atom_id res chain seq x y z
N LEU A 1 -3.93 19.05 4.32
CA LEU A 1 -2.68 18.26 4.31
C LEU A 1 -2.79 17.04 3.40
N GLY A 2 -3.71 16.09 3.63
CA GLY A 2 -3.86 14.90 2.78
C GLY A 2 -4.09 15.18 1.28
N LEU A 3 -4.94 16.16 0.94
CA LEU A 3 -5.17 16.58 -0.45
C LEU A 3 -3.93 17.20 -1.11
N ALA A 4 -3.20 18.05 -0.39
CA ALA A 4 -1.96 18.66 -0.88
C ALA A 4 -0.88 17.59 -1.16
N MET A 5 -0.80 16.57 -0.29
CA MET A 5 0.09 15.43 -0.49
C MET A 5 -0.31 14.59 -1.70
N ARG A 6 -1.61 14.41 -1.94
CA ARG A 6 -2.15 13.72 -3.11
C ARG A 6 -1.70 14.40 -4.41
N PHE A 7 -1.77 15.72 -4.47
CA PHE A 7 -1.23 16.52 -5.57
C PHE A 7 0.29 16.37 -5.74
N TYR A 8 1.05 16.30 -4.65
CA TYR A 8 2.51 16.11 -4.70
C TYR A 8 2.88 14.74 -5.31
N LEU A 9 2.20 13.66 -4.88
CA LEU A 9 2.42 12.31 -5.40
C LEU A 9 1.93 12.14 -6.85
N GLU A 10 0.91 12.91 -7.26
CA GLU A 10 0.40 12.90 -8.62
C GLU A 10 1.42 13.43 -9.63
N LYS A 11 2.27 14.38 -9.20
CA LYS A 11 3.39 14.89 -10.00
C LYS A 11 4.45 13.83 -10.32
N LEU A 12 4.51 12.72 -9.55
CA LEU A 12 5.48 11.64 -9.73
C LEU A 12 5.08 10.56 -10.74
N ARG A 13 3.94 10.69 -11.46
CA ARG A 13 3.43 9.68 -12.43
C ARG A 13 3.38 8.24 -11.86
N LEU A 14 2.98 8.07 -10.61
CA LEU A 14 2.80 6.75 -9.99
C LEU A 14 1.56 6.00 -10.51
N LEU A 15 1.69 4.67 -10.62
CA LEU A 15 0.59 3.73 -10.84
C LEU A 15 -0.49 3.86 -9.74
N ALA A 16 -1.77 3.61 -10.07
CA ALA A 16 -2.91 3.91 -9.18
C ALA A 16 -2.86 3.16 -7.82
N VAL A 17 -2.37 1.92 -7.81
CA VAL A 17 -2.32 1.05 -6.62
C VAL A 17 -1.30 1.56 -5.56
N PRO A 18 -0.01 1.73 -5.88
CA PRO A 18 1.00 2.24 -4.94
C PRO A 18 0.75 3.70 -4.53
N ARG A 19 0.02 4.48 -5.34
CA ARG A 19 -0.40 5.83 -4.96
C ARG A 19 -1.30 5.84 -3.71
N VAL A 20 -2.33 4.99 -3.68
CA VAL A 20 -3.25 4.92 -2.53
C VAL A 20 -2.50 4.46 -1.29
N GLY A 21 -1.65 3.44 -1.42
CA GLY A 21 -0.84 2.95 -0.31
C GLY A 21 0.13 3.98 0.25
N ALA A 22 0.83 4.74 -0.60
CA ALA A 22 1.75 5.78 -0.14
C ALA A 22 1.01 6.90 0.63
N VAL A 23 -0.18 7.29 0.16
CA VAL A 23 -1.04 8.24 0.89
C VAL A 23 -1.40 7.68 2.27
N LEU A 24 -1.77 6.40 2.37
CA LEU A 24 -2.08 5.77 3.66
C LEU A 24 -0.88 5.79 4.61
N VAL A 25 0.32 5.40 4.15
CA VAL A 25 1.54 5.39 4.98
C VAL A 25 1.87 6.80 5.49
N ILE A 26 1.74 7.83 4.64
CA ILE A 26 1.97 9.22 5.05
C ILE A 26 0.95 9.67 6.11
N VAL A 27 -0.33 9.30 5.95
CA VAL A 27 -1.36 9.64 6.94
C VAL A 27 -1.08 8.94 8.28
N VAL A 28 -0.68 7.66 8.26
CA VAL A 28 -0.25 6.94 9.47
C VAL A 28 0.94 7.62 10.13
N MET A 29 1.95 8.02 9.36
CA MET A 29 3.12 8.72 9.88
C MET A 29 2.74 10.07 10.54
N LEU A 30 1.83 10.82 9.92
CA LEU A 30 1.32 12.08 10.46
C LEU A 30 0.54 11.84 11.76
N MET A 31 -0.26 10.78 11.83
CA MET A 31 -0.94 10.37 13.07
C MET A 31 0.04 9.99 14.17
N LEU A 32 1.09 9.23 13.87
CA LEU A 32 2.14 8.89 14.84
C LEU A 32 2.82 10.15 15.37
N GLY A 33 3.18 11.09 14.49
CA GLY A 33 3.77 12.37 14.89
C GLY A 33 2.86 13.19 15.82
N ILE A 34 1.57 13.33 15.45
CA ILE A 34 0.58 14.02 16.29
C ILE A 34 0.37 13.26 17.61
N SER A 35 0.32 11.93 17.58
CA SER A 35 0.14 11.10 18.78
C SER A 35 1.29 11.27 19.76
N ILE A 36 2.54 11.30 19.30
CA ILE A 36 3.71 11.54 20.16
C ILE A 36 3.66 12.95 20.77
N VAL A 37 3.36 13.96 19.96
CA VAL A 37 3.25 15.36 20.43
C VAL A 37 2.10 15.53 21.43
N SER A 38 0.95 14.93 21.13
CA SER A 38 -0.27 15.03 21.94
C SER A 38 -0.18 14.24 23.24
N HIS A 39 0.51 13.08 23.24
CA HIS A 39 0.87 12.35 24.46
C HIS A 39 1.79 13.18 25.37
N ARG A 40 2.68 14.00 24.82
CA ARG A 40 3.51 14.93 25.61
C ARG A 40 2.73 16.12 26.16
N LEU A 41 1.57 16.43 25.58
CA LEU A 41 0.68 17.54 25.97
C LEU A 41 -0.53 17.09 26.82
N GLY A 42 -0.68 15.79 27.09
CA GLY A 42 -1.74 15.25 27.97
C GLY A 42 -3.15 15.23 27.36
N PHE A 43 -3.29 15.34 26.03
CA PHE A 43 -4.60 15.31 25.35
C PHE A 43 -4.98 13.88 24.92
N GLU A 44 -6.25 13.51 25.11
CA GLU A 44 -6.81 12.22 24.67
C GLU A 44 -7.07 12.23 23.14
N THR A 45 -6.02 12.03 22.34
CA THR A 45 -6.10 11.99 20.86
C THR A 45 -6.76 10.71 20.30
N GLY A 46 -7.25 9.81 21.15
CA GLY A 46 -7.68 8.47 20.78
C GLY A 46 -8.79 8.43 19.73
N LEU A 47 -9.73 9.38 19.79
CA LEU A 47 -10.87 9.47 18.86
C LEU A 47 -10.42 9.74 17.42
N SER A 48 -9.45 10.63 17.21
CA SER A 48 -8.99 10.95 15.86
C SER A 48 -8.22 9.78 15.23
N VAL A 49 -7.48 9.00 16.01
CA VAL A 49 -6.73 7.81 15.54
C VAL A 49 -7.67 6.75 14.95
N ALA A 50 -8.85 6.57 15.54
CA ALA A 50 -9.86 5.62 15.07
C ALA A 50 -10.53 6.01 13.73
N LEU A 51 -10.52 7.30 13.34
CA LEU A 51 -11.15 7.78 12.11
C LEU A 51 -10.42 7.28 10.85
N PHE A 52 -9.11 7.04 10.92
CA PHE A 52 -8.35 6.64 9.75
C PHE A 52 -8.70 5.23 9.25
N PRO A 53 -8.71 4.19 10.10
CA PRO A 53 -9.24 2.88 9.73
C PRO A 53 -10.68 2.94 9.20
N MET A 54 -11.54 3.78 9.78
CA MET A 54 -12.92 3.97 9.32
C MET A 54 -12.99 4.46 7.86
N VAL A 55 -12.15 5.43 7.47
CA VAL A 55 -12.09 5.91 6.07
C VAL A 55 -11.60 4.81 5.12
N ILE A 56 -10.61 4.02 5.52
CA ILE A 56 -10.12 2.89 4.70
C ILE A 56 -11.23 1.86 4.50
N LEU A 57 -11.94 1.52 5.58
CA LEU A 57 -13.06 0.58 5.54
C LEU A 57 -14.16 1.09 4.61
N ALA A 58 -14.57 2.35 4.75
CA ALA A 58 -15.57 2.96 3.88
C ALA A 58 -15.16 2.93 2.40
N MET A 59 -13.91 3.30 2.08
CA MET A 59 -13.38 3.23 0.72
C MET A 59 -13.32 1.79 0.19
N THR A 60 -13.04 0.81 1.05
CA THR A 60 -13.02 -0.61 0.69
C THR A 60 -14.42 -1.12 0.42
N VAL A 61 -15.40 -0.77 1.26
CA VAL A 61 -16.82 -1.12 1.05
C VAL A 61 -17.34 -0.50 -0.24
N GLU A 62 -17.05 0.77 -0.50
CA GLU A 62 -17.46 1.43 -1.75
C GLU A 62 -16.92 0.71 -2.98
N ARG A 63 -15.60 0.44 -2.99
CA ARG A 63 -14.97 -0.33 -4.09
C ARG A 63 -15.57 -1.73 -4.23
N MET A 64 -15.89 -2.39 -3.12
CA MET A 64 -16.46 -3.72 -3.13
C MET A 64 -17.90 -3.72 -3.69
N SER A 65 -18.69 -2.70 -3.35
CA SER A 65 -20.04 -2.50 -3.87
C SER A 65 -20.02 -2.30 -5.38
N VAL A 66 -19.12 -1.45 -5.89
CA VAL A 66 -18.97 -1.25 -7.34
C VAL A 66 -18.57 -2.55 -8.06
N VAL A 67 -17.66 -3.34 -7.50
CA VAL A 67 -17.27 -4.64 -8.09
C VAL A 67 -18.45 -5.61 -8.13
N TRP A 68 -19.28 -5.62 -7.09
CA TRP A 68 -20.49 -6.44 -7.04
C TRP A 68 -21.48 -6.04 -8.12
N GLU A 69 -21.66 -4.75 -8.35
CA GLU A 69 -22.55 -4.21 -9.38
C GLU A 69 -22.02 -4.44 -10.81
N GLU A 70 -20.72 -4.20 -11.05
CA GLU A 70 -20.12 -4.28 -12.39
C GLU A 70 -19.83 -5.71 -12.86
N ARG A 71 -19.39 -6.61 -11.95
CA ARG A 71 -18.88 -7.95 -12.29
C ARG A 71 -19.74 -9.09 -11.75
N GLY A 72 -20.80 -8.74 -11.03
CA GLY A 72 -21.71 -9.69 -10.42
C GLY A 72 -21.18 -10.27 -9.09
N SER A 73 -22.12 -10.87 -8.35
CA SER A 73 -21.90 -11.35 -6.99
C SER A 73 -20.81 -12.43 -6.87
N SER A 74 -20.71 -13.34 -7.84
CA SER A 74 -19.75 -14.45 -7.79
C SER A 74 -18.29 -13.97 -7.86
N GLU A 75 -17.97 -13.04 -8.77
CA GLU A 75 -16.62 -12.47 -8.86
C GLU A 75 -16.28 -11.64 -7.64
N ALA A 76 -17.25 -10.87 -7.13
CA ALA A 76 -17.07 -10.08 -5.92
C ALA A 76 -16.74 -10.98 -4.72
N ILE A 77 -17.53 -12.02 -4.46
CA ILE A 77 -17.29 -12.95 -3.34
C ILE A 77 -15.92 -13.64 -3.48
N GLN A 78 -15.54 -14.06 -4.69
CA GLN A 78 -14.23 -14.66 -4.92
C GLN A 78 -13.08 -13.69 -4.62
N GLN A 79 -13.19 -12.42 -5.04
CA GLN A 79 -12.21 -11.38 -4.73
C GLN A 79 -12.15 -11.07 -3.22
N GLY A 80 -13.31 -10.99 -2.56
CA GLY A 80 -13.41 -10.78 -1.12
C GLY A 80 -12.74 -11.90 -0.32
N LEU A 81 -13.05 -13.15 -0.65
CA LEU A 81 -12.42 -14.32 -0.03
C LEU A 81 -10.91 -14.37 -0.30
N GLY A 82 -10.47 -14.07 -1.53
CA GLY A 82 -9.05 -14.00 -1.86
C GLY A 82 -8.31 -12.94 -1.04
N SER A 83 -8.90 -11.74 -0.89
CA SER A 83 -8.36 -10.66 -0.05
C SER A 83 -8.29 -11.09 1.42
N LEU A 84 -9.34 -11.74 1.93
CA LEU A 84 -9.38 -12.21 3.32
C LEU A 84 -8.30 -13.27 3.60
N LEU A 85 -8.08 -14.20 2.67
CA LEU A 85 -7.02 -15.22 2.76
C LEU A 85 -5.63 -14.56 2.79
N VAL A 86 -5.38 -13.62 1.88
CA VAL A 86 -4.11 -12.86 1.85
C VAL A 86 -3.94 -12.05 3.14
N ALA A 87 -5.00 -11.42 3.64
CA ALA A 87 -4.97 -10.66 4.90
C ALA A 87 -4.65 -11.56 6.10
N ALA A 88 -5.23 -12.76 6.17
CA ALA A 88 -4.91 -13.74 7.22
C ALA A 88 -3.44 -14.18 7.15
N CYS A 89 -2.92 -14.48 5.95
CA CYS A 89 -1.50 -14.80 5.77
C CYS A 89 -0.59 -13.65 6.19
N CYS A 90 -0.92 -12.42 5.79
CA CYS A 90 -0.19 -11.21 6.21
C CYS A 90 -0.20 -11.04 7.72
N TYR A 91 -1.33 -11.27 8.39
CA TYR A 91 -1.44 -11.20 9.84
C TYR A 91 -0.47 -12.17 10.54
N LEU A 92 -0.38 -13.41 10.07
CA LEU A 92 0.57 -14.39 10.59
C LEU A 92 2.03 -13.94 10.44
N VAL A 93 2.36 -13.30 9.30
CA VAL A 93 3.70 -12.73 9.09
C VAL A 93 3.97 -11.53 10.00
N MET A 94 2.95 -10.69 10.25
CA MET A 94 3.07 -9.54 11.14
C MET A 94 3.23 -9.94 12.60
N ASP A 95 2.71 -11.10 13.01
CA ASP A 95 2.87 -11.63 14.37
C ASP A 95 4.29 -12.16 14.64
N ALA A 96 5.12 -12.32 13.61
CA ALA A 96 6.51 -12.71 13.77
C ALA A 96 7.25 -11.71 14.70
N PRO A 97 8.00 -12.20 15.71
CA PRO A 97 8.59 -11.34 16.75
C PRO A 97 9.59 -10.33 16.19
N LEU A 98 10.29 -10.69 15.11
CA LEU A 98 11.21 -9.78 14.42
C LEU A 98 10.48 -8.58 13.80
N VAL A 99 9.37 -8.84 13.09
CA VAL A 99 8.58 -7.80 12.39
C VAL A 99 7.89 -6.91 13.41
N ARG A 100 7.28 -7.52 14.44
CA ARG A 100 6.64 -6.78 15.53
C ARG A 100 7.65 -5.88 16.25
N HIS A 101 8.82 -6.40 16.62
CA HIS A 101 9.82 -5.59 17.32
C HIS A 101 10.32 -4.43 16.45
N LEU A 102 10.64 -4.68 15.18
CA LEU A 102 11.10 -3.63 14.26
C LEU A 102 10.08 -2.50 14.10
N VAL A 103 8.80 -2.82 13.87
CA VAL A 103 7.78 -1.80 13.58
C VAL A 103 7.35 -1.03 14.84
N PHE A 104 7.25 -1.70 15.99
CA PHE A 104 6.83 -1.05 17.24
C PHE A 104 7.95 -0.27 17.92
N VAL A 105 9.21 -0.72 17.81
CA VAL A 105 10.36 -0.01 18.40
C VAL A 105 10.91 1.07 17.48
N PHE A 106 10.94 0.82 16.17
CA PHE A 106 11.47 1.75 15.16
C PHE A 106 10.36 2.15 14.17
N PRO A 107 9.50 3.13 14.52
CA PRO A 107 8.48 3.64 13.60
C PRO A 107 9.06 4.25 12.32
N GLU A 108 10.35 4.60 12.33
CA GLU A 108 11.13 5.05 11.16
C GLU A 108 11.19 4.00 10.04
N SER A 109 10.97 2.72 10.37
CA SER A 109 10.85 1.64 9.38
C SER A 109 9.70 1.88 8.39
N LEU A 110 8.67 2.63 8.77
CA LEU A 110 7.60 3.07 7.87
C LEU A 110 8.12 3.95 6.72
N LEU A 111 9.22 4.68 6.94
CA LEU A 111 9.84 5.52 5.92
C LEU A 111 10.55 4.68 4.85
N ILE A 112 11.17 3.56 5.26
CA ILE A 112 11.74 2.55 4.35
C ILE A 112 10.61 1.90 3.55
N ILE A 113 9.51 1.51 4.21
CA ILE A 113 8.34 0.95 3.54
C ILE A 113 7.75 1.94 2.53
N LEU A 114 7.64 3.22 2.88
CA LEU A 114 7.21 4.29 1.97
C LEU A 114 8.14 4.39 0.76
N ALA A 115 9.45 4.37 0.96
CA ALA A 115 10.44 4.43 -0.12
C ALA A 115 10.31 3.22 -1.07
N VAL A 116 10.17 2.01 -0.53
CA VAL A 116 9.94 0.79 -1.32
C VAL A 116 8.60 0.88 -2.07
N MET A 117 7.54 1.38 -1.44
CA MET A 117 6.22 1.50 -2.04
C MET A 117 6.21 2.52 -3.20
N VAL A 118 6.92 3.64 -3.04
CA VAL A 118 7.12 4.64 -4.10
C VAL A 118 7.99 4.07 -5.22
N LEU A 119 9.06 3.34 -4.90
CA LEU A 119 9.92 2.68 -5.89
C LEU A 119 9.11 1.70 -6.74
N LEU A 120 8.37 0.78 -6.10
CA LEU A 120 7.47 -0.16 -6.78
C LEU A 120 6.41 0.56 -7.63
N GLY A 121 5.93 1.71 -7.19
CA GLY A 121 4.97 2.52 -7.96
C GLY A 121 5.56 3.27 -9.15
N ARG A 122 6.88 3.48 -9.18
CA ARG A 122 7.61 3.97 -10.34
C ARG A 122 8.10 2.85 -11.25
N TYR A 123 8.11 1.60 -10.78
CA TYR A 123 8.33 0.41 -11.61
C TYR A 123 7.09 0.09 -12.45
N THR A 124 6.74 1.01 -13.35
CA THR A 124 5.88 0.74 -14.51
C THR A 124 6.67 -0.11 -15.51
N GLY A 125 6.68 -1.42 -15.31
CA GLY A 125 6.89 -2.36 -16.42
C GLY A 125 8.33 -2.62 -16.85
N TYR A 126 9.19 -3.13 -15.96
CA TYR A 126 10.13 -4.15 -16.46
C TYR A 126 9.38 -5.47 -16.43
N ARG A 127 8.80 -5.87 -17.57
CA ARG A 127 8.56 -7.29 -17.83
C ARG A 127 9.92 -7.96 -17.65
N LEU A 128 10.21 -8.48 -16.46
CA LEU A 128 11.36 -9.38 -16.26
C LEU A 128 11.30 -10.54 -17.27
N THR A 129 10.10 -10.84 -17.77
CA THR A 129 9.80 -11.78 -18.85
C THR A 129 10.17 -11.27 -20.27
N GLU A 130 10.29 -9.97 -20.52
CA GLU A 130 10.74 -9.43 -21.83
C GLU A 130 12.24 -9.46 -22.02
N LEU A 131 13.04 -9.33 -20.94
CA LEU A 131 14.48 -9.60 -20.98
C LEU A 131 14.78 -11.02 -21.51
N ARG A 132 13.90 -11.98 -21.22
CA ARG A 132 14.06 -13.35 -21.68
C ARG A 132 13.72 -13.51 -23.17
N ARG A 133 12.71 -12.79 -23.68
CA ARG A 133 12.30 -12.79 -25.10
C ARG A 133 13.29 -12.06 -26.02
N PHE A 134 13.91 -10.97 -25.56
CA PHE A 134 14.96 -10.26 -26.33
C PHE A 134 16.29 -11.02 -26.41
N ARG A 135 16.46 -12.07 -25.62
CA ARG A 135 17.63 -12.95 -25.70
C ARG A 135 17.58 -13.86 -26.94
N GLU A 136 16.39 -14.19 -27.43
CA GLU A 136 16.20 -15.04 -28.63
C GLU A 136 16.45 -14.29 -29.95
N PHE A 137 16.31 -12.95 -29.96
CA PHE A 137 16.63 -12.14 -31.15
C PHE A 137 18.13 -11.89 -31.33
N ARG A 138 18.93 -11.95 -30.24
CA ARG A 138 20.39 -11.77 -30.33
C ARG A 138 21.10 -13.01 -30.88
N ASP A 139 20.49 -14.19 -30.78
CA ASP A 139 21.09 -15.45 -31.22
C ASP A 139 20.95 -15.73 -32.73
N ARG A 140 20.10 -14.96 -33.44
CA ARG A 140 19.91 -15.07 -34.90
C ARG A 140 20.74 -14.07 -35.72
N GLY A 141 21.45 -13.15 -35.08
CA GLY A 141 22.30 -12.15 -35.75
C GLY A 141 23.75 -12.58 -35.99
N GLY A 142 24.11 -13.83 -35.64
CA GLY A 142 25.47 -14.37 -35.77
C GLY A 142 25.68 -15.32 -36.97
N GLN A 143 24.76 -15.35 -37.92
CA GLN A 143 24.88 -16.10 -39.18
C GLN A 143 24.78 -15.15 -40.37
N ALA A 144 25.79 -14.30 -40.53
CA ALA A 144 26.11 -13.57 -41.75
C ALA A 144 27.63 -13.52 -41.91
#